data_AF-A0A6G0HPN8-F1
#
_entry.id   AF-A0A6G0HPN8-F1
#
_cell.length_a   1.000
_cell.length_b   1.000
_cell.length_c   1.000
_cell.angle_alpha   90.00
_cell.angle_beta   90.00
_cell.angle_gamma   90.00
#
_symmetry.space_group_name_H-M   'P 1'
#
loop_
_entity.id
_entity.type
_entity.pdbx_description
1 polymer ?
#
loop_
_entity_poly.entity_id
_entity_poly.type
_entity_poly.pdbx_seq_one_letter_code
_entity_poly.pdbx_strand_id
1 'polypeptide(L)'
;MKMKNMKNIKNIKNIKNMKNMKNINNMKNMRNINNMKNMRNIKNMKNINNIKNMKNIKNMKNMKNINNIYNINNIKNMKNINNIKNMRNIKNMKNIKNMKNMKNMKNINNMKNIKNINNIKNMKNMKNMKNINNMKNINNMKNINNMKNMKNINNIKNMKNIKNMKNMKNINNIYNINNIKNMKNINNIKNMRNIKNMKNIKNMKNMKNMKNINNMKNINNMKNIKNINNIKNMKNMKNMKNINNMKNINNMKNMKNIKNMRNIKNIKNMKNMKNIRT
;
A
#
# COMPACT_ATOMS: atom_id res chain seq x y z
N MET A 1 13.76 35.07 -4.29
CA MET A 1 15.11 34.72 -4.79
C MET A 1 15.05 33.64 -5.88
N LYS A 2 15.84 33.78 -6.95
CA LYS A 2 16.12 32.73 -7.95
C LYS A 2 17.49 32.11 -7.62
N MET A 3 17.66 30.80 -7.79
CA MET A 3 18.97 30.14 -7.64
C MET A 3 19.23 29.24 -8.85
N LYS A 4 20.38 29.41 -9.50
CA LYS A 4 20.79 28.59 -10.63
C LYS A 4 22.23 28.12 -10.42
N ASN A 5 22.55 26.91 -10.87
CA ASN A 5 23.91 26.39 -10.98
C ASN A 5 24.72 26.38 -9.67
N MET A 6 24.08 26.08 -8.54
CA MET A 6 24.77 26.04 -7.24
C MET A 6 25.38 24.67 -6.97
N LYS A 7 26.70 24.62 -6.72
CA LYS A 7 27.41 23.36 -6.46
C LYS A 7 27.31 22.92 -5.00
N ASN A 8 27.58 23.82 -4.04
CA ASN A 8 27.67 23.47 -2.62
C ASN A 8 26.95 24.51 -1.74
N ILE A 9 25.84 24.11 -1.14
CA ILE A 9 25.06 24.93 -0.20
C ILE A 9 25.09 24.24 1.16
N LYS A 10 25.55 24.93 2.21
CA LYS A 10 25.65 24.38 3.56
C LYS A 10 25.07 25.35 4.59
N ASN A 11 24.55 24.80 5.69
CA ASN A 11 24.23 25.52 6.93
C ASN A 11 23.25 26.70 6.80
N ILE A 12 22.31 26.67 5.85
CA ILE A 12 21.34 27.76 5.70
C ILE A 12 20.14 27.57 6.63
N LYS A 13 19.74 28.66 7.28
CA LYS A 13 18.51 28.78 8.09
C LYS A 13 17.52 29.75 7.44
N ASN A 14 16.23 29.54 7.68
CA ASN A 14 15.14 30.48 7.42
C ASN A 14 14.99 30.96 5.97
N ILE A 15 15.00 30.04 5.01
CA ILE A 15 14.80 30.40 3.60
C ILE A 15 13.31 30.59 3.30
N LYS A 16 12.96 31.70 2.66
CA LYS A 16 11.59 32.01 2.22
C LYS A 16 11.53 32.37 0.74
N ASN A 17 10.38 32.10 0.11
CA ASN A 17 9.96 32.65 -1.19
C ASN A 17 10.97 32.43 -2.34
N MET A 18 11.39 31.18 -2.53
CA MET A 18 12.25 30.79 -3.64
C MET A 18 11.46 30.38 -4.88
N LYS A 19 11.88 30.86 -6.05
CA LYS A 19 11.26 30.52 -7.33
C LYS A 19 12.34 30.12 -8.36
N ASN A 20 11.98 29.21 -9.27
CA ASN A 20 12.77 28.87 -10.46
C ASN A 20 14.19 28.37 -10.15
N MET A 21 14.30 27.46 -9.18
CA MET A 21 15.58 26.86 -8.79
C MET A 21 16.03 25.79 -9.78
N LYS A 22 17.26 25.87 -10.30
CA LYS A 22 17.80 24.92 -11.28
C LYS A 22 19.23 24.49 -10.93
N ASN A 23 19.55 23.23 -11.23
CA ASN A 23 20.92 22.68 -11.20
C ASN A 23 21.62 22.88 -9.85
N ILE A 24 21.07 22.29 -8.79
CA ILE A 24 21.65 22.37 -7.44
C ILE A 24 22.24 21.00 -7.09
N ASN A 25 23.53 20.94 -6.77
CA ASN A 25 24.22 19.65 -6.61
C ASN A 25 24.28 19.13 -5.17
N ASN A 26 24.76 19.93 -4.21
CA ASN A 26 24.90 19.49 -2.83
C ASN A 26 24.23 20.49 -1.89
N MET A 27 23.27 20.02 -1.09
CA MET A 27 22.66 20.81 -0.01
C MET A 27 22.77 20.05 1.30
N LYS A 28 23.34 20.68 2.33
CA LYS A 28 23.49 20.09 3.66
C LYS A 28 23.00 21.04 4.76
N ASN A 29 22.44 20.47 5.82
CA ASN A 29 22.13 21.16 7.08
C ASN A 29 21.21 22.37 6.88
N MET A 30 20.08 22.16 6.22
CA MET A 30 19.12 23.23 5.91
C MET A 30 17.98 23.25 6.94
N ARG A 31 17.60 24.43 7.43
CA ARG A 31 16.48 24.58 8.38
C ARG A 31 15.46 25.61 7.88
N ASN A 32 14.18 25.31 8.13
CA ASN A 32 13.04 26.22 7.92
C ASN A 32 12.96 26.76 6.49
N ILE A 33 12.71 25.87 5.52
CA ILE A 33 12.55 26.22 4.11
C ILE A 33 11.07 26.38 3.77
N ASN A 34 10.66 27.59 3.36
CA ASN A 34 9.27 27.93 3.10
C ASN A 34 9.06 28.44 1.67
N ASN A 35 7.93 28.08 1.08
CA ASN A 35 7.42 28.61 -0.19
C ASN A 35 8.41 28.46 -1.36
N MET A 36 8.65 27.21 -1.77
CA MET A 36 9.49 26.90 -2.94
C MET A 36 8.64 26.58 -4.17
N LYS A 37 8.95 27.21 -5.31
CA LYS A 37 8.29 26.94 -6.60
C LYS A 37 9.30 26.61 -7.70
N ASN A 38 8.93 25.67 -8.57
CA ASN A 38 9.63 25.35 -9.82
C ASN A 38 11.09 24.92 -9.60
N MET A 39 11.28 23.81 -8.90
CA MET A 39 12.60 23.22 -8.62
C MET A 39 12.94 22.15 -9.66
N ARG A 40 14.13 22.23 -10.27
CA ARG A 40 14.60 21.26 -11.27
C ARG A 40 16.05 20.85 -11.01
N ASN A 41 16.35 19.58 -11.27
CA ASN A 41 17.70 19.01 -11.26
C ASN A 41 18.42 19.24 -9.92
N ILE A 42 17.89 18.67 -8.85
CA ILE A 42 18.47 18.77 -7.51
C ILE A 42 19.10 17.44 -7.13
N LYS A 43 20.37 17.45 -6.77
CA LYS A 43 21.11 16.28 -6.30
C LYS A 43 21.45 16.42 -4.81
N ASN A 44 21.81 15.31 -4.20
CA ASN A 44 22.44 15.18 -2.88
C ASN A 44 21.94 16.18 -1.81
N MET A 45 20.74 15.94 -1.29
CA MET A 45 20.18 16.70 -0.17
C MET A 45 20.33 15.89 1.12
N LYS A 46 20.97 16.45 2.14
CA LYS A 46 21.16 15.81 3.45
C LYS A 46 20.77 16.72 4.60
N ASN A 47 20.21 16.14 5.65
CA ASN A 47 19.93 16.81 6.93
C ASN A 47 19.06 18.06 6.77
N ILE A 48 17.81 17.87 6.35
CA ILE A 48 16.87 18.97 6.12
C ILE A 48 15.75 18.94 7.15
N ASN A 49 15.59 20.05 7.85
CA ASN A 49 14.57 20.25 8.86
C ASN A 49 13.54 21.26 8.37
N ASN A 50 12.26 20.87 8.44
CA ASN A 50 11.10 21.69 8.14
C ASN A 50 11.10 22.29 6.72
N ILE A 51 10.44 21.59 5.79
CA ILE A 51 10.09 22.13 4.49
C ILE A 51 8.58 22.36 4.42
N LYS A 52 8.15 23.57 4.07
CA LYS A 52 6.73 23.91 3.89
C LYS A 52 6.45 24.46 2.49
N ASN A 53 5.30 24.11 1.95
CA ASN A 53 4.71 24.69 0.73
C ASN A 53 5.63 24.58 -0.50
N MET A 54 5.74 23.37 -1.05
CA MET A 54 6.50 23.15 -2.28
C MET A 54 5.59 22.90 -3.49
N LYS A 55 5.86 23.58 -4.60
CA LYS A 55 5.17 23.38 -5.88
C LYS A 55 6.16 23.06 -7.01
N ASN A 56 5.79 22.09 -7.85
CA ASN A 56 6.47 21.74 -9.10
C ASN A 56 7.96 21.37 -8.91
N ILE A 57 8.21 20.20 -8.33
CA ILE A 57 9.53 19.64 -8.15
C ILE A 57 9.79 18.56 -9.21
N LYS A 58 10.91 18.66 -9.93
CA LYS A 58 11.31 17.71 -10.97
C LYS A 58 12.76 17.26 -10.80
N ASN A 59 13.00 15.98 -11.08
CA ASN A 59 14.34 15.38 -11.18
C ASN A 59 15.17 15.57 -9.91
N MET A 60 14.80 14.87 -8.83
CA MET A 60 15.64 14.84 -7.62
C MET A 60 16.33 13.50 -7.43
N LYS A 61 17.60 13.57 -7.02
CA LYS A 61 18.44 12.41 -6.71
C LYS A 61 18.98 12.53 -5.29
N ASN A 62 19.04 11.39 -4.59
CA ASN A 62 19.73 11.22 -3.31
C ASN A 62 19.30 12.21 -2.20
N MET A 63 18.07 12.06 -1.71
CA MET A 63 17.59 12.75 -0.51
C MET A 63 17.78 11.86 0.72
N LYS A 64 18.43 12.37 1.77
CA LYS A 64 18.68 11.65 3.03
C LYS A 64 18.33 12.53 4.23
N ASN A 65 17.80 11.91 5.29
CA ASN A 65 17.59 12.51 6.61
C ASN A 65 16.75 13.79 6.55
N ILE A 66 15.46 13.64 6.24
CA ILE A 66 14.51 14.76 6.21
C ILE A 66 13.50 14.60 7.32
N ASN A 67 13.41 15.59 8.20
CA ASN A 67 12.55 15.47 9.36
C ASN A 67 11.09 15.74 9.04
N ASN A 68 10.76 16.94 8.52
CA ASN A 68 9.38 17.33 8.30
C ASN A 68 9.19 17.94 6.91
N ILE A 69 8.20 17.43 6.16
CA ILE A 69 7.74 18.02 4.90
C ILE A 69 6.23 18.22 4.95
N TYR A 70 5.78 19.45 4.64
CA TYR A 70 4.39 19.87 4.64
C TYR A 70 3.98 20.46 3.30
N ASN A 71 2.79 20.10 2.83
CA ASN A 71 2.11 20.70 1.68
C ASN A 71 2.95 20.65 0.39
N ILE A 72 2.90 19.52 -0.31
CA ILE A 72 3.55 19.34 -1.60
C ILE A 72 2.51 19.11 -2.69
N ASN A 73 2.53 19.92 -3.75
CA ASN A 73 1.57 19.73 -4.84
C ASN A 73 2.03 18.73 -5.90
N ASN A 74 3.25 18.85 -6.42
CA ASN A 74 3.70 18.04 -7.55
C ASN A 74 5.17 17.65 -7.40
N ILE A 75 5.44 16.35 -7.36
CA ILE A 75 6.78 15.76 -7.48
C ILE A 75 6.82 14.82 -8.69
N LYS A 76 7.86 14.96 -9.52
CA LYS A 76 8.16 14.05 -10.64
C LYS A 76 9.63 13.61 -10.62
N ASN A 77 9.86 12.34 -10.99
CA ASN A 77 11.17 11.75 -11.26
C ASN A 77 12.12 11.79 -10.04
N MET A 78 11.90 10.90 -9.08
CA MET A 78 12.70 10.78 -7.86
C MET A 78 13.46 9.46 -7.85
N LYS A 79 14.79 9.48 -7.67
CA LYS A 79 15.58 8.24 -7.67
C LYS A 79 15.68 7.59 -6.28
N ASN A 80 16.22 8.30 -5.29
CA ASN A 80 16.51 7.75 -3.96
C ASN A 80 16.05 8.72 -2.87
N ILE A 81 15.11 8.27 -2.04
CA ILE A 81 14.59 9.01 -0.88
C ILE A 81 14.77 8.11 0.36
N ASN A 82 15.60 8.55 1.31
CA ASN A 82 15.92 7.78 2.51
C ASN A 82 15.64 8.60 3.78
N ASN A 83 15.11 7.92 4.80
CA ASN A 83 14.94 8.44 6.16
C ASN A 83 14.11 9.73 6.19
N ILE A 84 12.80 9.61 5.98
CA ILE A 84 11.87 10.71 6.20
C ILE A 84 11.02 10.45 7.45
N LYS A 85 11.08 11.36 8.43
CA LYS A 85 10.33 11.22 9.68
C LYS A 85 8.85 11.54 9.48
N ASN A 86 8.51 12.69 8.91
CA ASN A 86 7.13 13.13 8.72
C ASN A 86 6.90 13.73 7.32
N MET A 87 5.88 13.24 6.63
CA MET A 87 5.31 13.86 5.44
C MET A 87 3.81 14.11 5.62
N ARG A 88 3.35 15.33 5.32
CA ARG A 88 1.93 15.69 5.37
C ARG A 88 1.48 16.38 4.09
N ASN A 89 0.27 16.04 3.64
CA ASN A 89 -0.46 16.71 2.55
C ASN A 89 0.33 16.71 1.23
N ILE A 90 0.45 15.54 0.60
CA ILE A 90 1.06 15.41 -0.72
C ILE A 90 -0.02 15.17 -1.77
N LYS A 91 -0.16 16.08 -2.73
CA LYS A 91 -1.18 15.95 -3.78
C LYS A 91 -0.76 14.91 -4.83
N ASN A 92 0.40 15.08 -5.48
CA ASN A 92 0.85 14.21 -6.57
C ASN A 92 2.33 13.81 -6.48
N MET A 93 2.58 12.50 -6.61
CA MET A 93 3.91 11.90 -6.77
C MET A 93 3.94 10.99 -8.00
N LYS A 94 4.90 11.20 -8.91
CA LYS A 94 5.07 10.39 -10.11
C LYS A 94 6.52 9.93 -10.30
N ASN A 95 6.69 8.69 -10.76
CA ASN A 95 7.98 8.10 -11.17
C ASN A 95 9.02 8.13 -10.04
N ILE A 96 8.81 7.28 -9.03
CA ILE A 96 9.71 7.16 -7.88
C ILE A 96 10.41 5.80 -7.93
N LYS A 97 11.74 5.80 -7.98
CA LYS A 97 12.51 4.54 -8.02
C LYS A 97 12.57 3.91 -6.63
N ASN A 98 13.10 4.60 -5.62
CA ASN A 98 13.30 4.00 -4.29
C ASN A 98 12.85 4.93 -3.14
N MET A 99 12.05 4.40 -2.22
CA MET A 99 11.74 5.00 -0.92
C MET A 99 12.14 4.07 0.21
N LYS A 100 13.02 4.53 1.11
CA LYS A 100 13.50 3.77 2.28
C LYS A 100 13.22 4.53 3.58
N ASN A 101 12.75 3.80 4.59
CA ASN A 101 12.56 4.28 5.97
C ASN A 101 11.68 5.55 6.08
N MET A 102 10.38 5.38 5.87
CA MET A 102 9.37 6.43 6.07
C MET A 102 8.66 6.20 7.40
N LYS A 103 8.75 7.11 8.37
CA LYS A 103 8.08 6.91 9.67
C LYS A 103 6.59 7.25 9.57
N ASN A 104 6.22 8.49 9.26
CA ASN A 104 4.82 8.93 9.23
C ASN A 104 4.45 9.61 7.91
N MET A 105 3.48 9.05 7.20
CA MET A 105 2.90 9.61 5.97
C MET A 105 1.41 9.90 6.18
N LYS A 106 1.03 11.18 6.11
CA LYS A 106 -0.35 11.66 6.24
C LYS A 106 -0.83 12.29 4.94
N ASN A 107 -2.05 11.96 4.53
CA ASN A 107 -2.78 12.54 3.39
C ASN A 107 -1.97 12.57 2.08
N ILE A 108 -1.96 11.47 1.34
CA ILE A 108 -1.37 11.41 0.00
C ILE A 108 -2.45 11.08 -1.01
N ASN A 109 -2.63 11.95 -2.00
CA ASN A 109 -3.79 11.86 -2.90
C ASN A 109 -3.55 11.04 -4.16
N ASN A 110 -2.39 11.16 -4.80
CA ASN A 110 -2.08 10.40 -6.02
C ASN A 110 -0.62 9.97 -6.02
N MET A 111 -0.39 8.67 -6.18
CA MET A 111 0.93 8.08 -6.40
C MET A 111 0.91 7.26 -7.68
N LYS A 112 1.83 7.52 -8.61
CA LYS A 112 1.97 6.77 -9.86
C LYS A 112 3.40 6.29 -10.06
N ASN A 113 3.55 5.03 -10.46
CA ASN A 113 4.81 4.40 -10.88
C ASN A 113 5.88 4.46 -9.78
N ILE A 114 5.75 3.59 -8.78
CA ILE A 114 6.76 3.42 -7.72
C ILE A 114 7.44 2.07 -7.89
N LYS A 115 8.77 2.05 -8.04
CA LYS A 115 9.49 0.78 -8.19
C LYS A 115 9.62 0.07 -6.84
N ASN A 116 10.20 0.72 -5.82
CA ASN A 116 10.47 0.07 -4.54
C ASN A 116 10.09 0.94 -3.33
N ILE A 117 9.37 0.33 -2.39
CA ILE A 117 9.10 0.83 -1.04
C ILE A 117 9.58 -0.21 -0.03
N ASN A 118 10.52 0.16 0.85
CA ASN A 118 11.06 -0.77 1.84
C ASN A 118 10.28 -0.74 3.16
N ASN A 119 10.51 0.27 4.00
CA ASN A 119 9.95 0.32 5.35
C ASN A 119 9.05 1.55 5.50
N ILE A 120 7.78 1.33 5.83
CA ILE A 120 6.85 2.38 6.26
C ILE A 120 6.23 2.03 7.61
N LYS A 121 6.41 2.89 8.62
CA LYS A 121 5.81 2.65 9.94
C LYS A 121 4.31 2.98 9.94
N ASN A 122 3.93 4.19 9.53
CA ASN A 122 2.53 4.64 9.59
C ASN A 122 2.08 5.35 8.30
N MET A 123 0.97 4.88 7.71
CA MET A 123 0.25 5.52 6.62
C MET A 123 -1.22 5.75 7.01
N LYS A 124 -1.66 7.01 7.04
CA LYS A 124 -3.04 7.34 7.44
C LYS A 124 -4.03 7.30 6.28
N ASN A 125 -3.97 8.28 5.38
CA ASN A 125 -4.96 8.46 4.31
C ASN A 125 -4.26 8.44 2.95
N MET A 126 -4.55 7.42 2.14
CA MET A 126 -4.01 7.23 0.80
C MET A 126 -5.15 7.15 -0.21
N LYS A 127 -5.13 8.06 -1.19
CA LYS A 127 -5.99 7.97 -2.37
C LYS A 127 -5.13 7.58 -3.57
N ASN A 128 -5.74 6.86 -4.51
CA ASN A 128 -5.23 6.56 -5.85
C ASN A 128 -3.72 6.19 -5.95
N MET A 129 -3.39 4.95 -5.62
CA MET A 129 -2.08 4.36 -5.84
C MET A 129 -2.11 3.53 -7.13
N LYS A 130 -1.24 3.84 -8.09
CA LYS A 130 -1.11 3.12 -9.37
C LYS A 130 0.31 2.62 -9.57
N ASN A 131 0.44 1.37 -10.00
CA ASN A 131 1.68 0.71 -10.41
C ASN A 131 2.77 0.77 -9.34
N ILE A 132 2.74 -0.18 -8.41
CA ILE A 132 3.82 -0.36 -7.43
C ILE A 132 4.40 -1.75 -7.58
N ASN A 133 5.70 -1.81 -7.86
CA ASN A 133 6.33 -3.10 -8.12
C ASN A 133 6.62 -3.84 -6.80
N ASN A 134 7.36 -3.24 -5.87
CA ASN A 134 7.77 -3.92 -4.64
C ASN A 134 7.45 -3.11 -3.38
N MET A 135 6.80 -3.76 -2.41
CA MET A 135 6.58 -3.26 -1.04
C MET A 135 7.04 -4.31 -0.03
N LYS A 136 8.01 -3.96 0.84
CA LYS A 136 8.56 -4.91 1.80
C LYS A 136 7.81 -4.92 3.14
N ASN A 137 7.98 -3.90 3.98
CA ASN A 137 7.48 -3.88 5.35
C ASN A 137 6.61 -2.65 5.62
N ILE A 138 5.34 -2.89 5.93
CA ILE A 138 4.40 -1.83 6.30
C ILE A 138 3.71 -2.20 7.60
N ASN A 139 3.91 -1.37 8.63
CA ASN A 139 3.36 -1.68 9.94
C ASN A 139 1.87 -1.29 10.02
N ASN A 140 1.52 -0.02 9.78
CA ASN A 140 0.15 0.45 9.97
C ASN A 140 -0.37 1.21 8.75
N MET A 141 -1.52 0.78 8.22
CA MET A 141 -2.30 1.49 7.20
C MET A 141 -3.74 1.71 7.68
N LYS A 142 -4.24 2.96 7.67
CA LYS A 142 -5.61 3.26 8.13
C LYS A 142 -6.63 3.26 6.99
N ASN A 143 -6.59 4.23 6.09
CA ASN A 143 -7.60 4.43 5.04
C ASN A 143 -6.95 4.44 3.66
N ILE A 144 -7.22 3.41 2.87
CA ILE A 144 -6.74 3.28 1.49
C ILE A 144 -7.93 3.14 0.55
N ASN A 145 -8.06 4.02 -0.44
CA ASN A 145 -9.27 4.06 -1.26
C ASN A 145 -9.20 3.37 -2.61
N ASN A 146 -8.07 3.42 -3.31
CA ASN A 146 -7.92 2.87 -4.66
C ASN A 146 -6.48 2.41 -4.85
N MET A 147 -6.27 1.12 -5.09
CA MET A 147 -4.98 0.54 -5.44
C MET A 147 -5.10 -0.23 -6.75
N LYS A 148 -4.21 0.06 -7.71
CA LYS A 148 -4.13 -0.63 -9.00
C LYS A 148 -2.72 -1.13 -9.27
N ASN A 149 -2.62 -2.38 -9.71
CA ASN A 149 -1.39 -3.03 -10.19
C ASN A 149 -0.27 -3.03 -9.15
N MET A 150 -0.28 -4.05 -8.29
CA MET A 150 0.72 -4.26 -7.25
C MET A 150 1.37 -5.62 -7.45
N LYS A 151 2.70 -5.69 -7.58
CA LYS A 151 3.36 -6.94 -8.00
C LYS A 151 3.88 -7.81 -6.86
N ASN A 152 4.63 -7.27 -5.92
CA ASN A 152 5.23 -8.03 -4.81
C ASN A 152 5.02 -7.28 -3.50
N ILE A 153 4.35 -7.92 -2.55
CA ILE A 153 4.08 -7.39 -1.21
C ILE A 153 4.53 -8.41 -0.18
N ASN A 154 5.53 -8.07 0.63
CA ASN A 154 6.05 -9.03 1.61
C ASN A 154 5.23 -9.03 2.90
N ASN A 155 5.30 -7.96 3.70
CA ASN A 155 4.73 -7.92 5.05
C ASN A 155 3.86 -6.69 5.27
N ILE A 156 2.59 -6.92 5.61
CA ILE A 156 1.69 -5.88 6.15
C ILE A 156 1.15 -6.34 7.50
N LYS A 157 1.42 -5.56 8.57
CA LYS A 157 0.98 -5.91 9.92
C LYS A 157 -0.49 -5.55 10.15
N ASN A 158 -0.83 -4.26 10.09
CA ASN A 158 -2.17 -3.77 10.45
C ASN A 158 -2.78 -2.91 9.34
N MET A 159 -3.99 -3.28 8.91
CA MET A 159 -4.80 -2.52 7.95
C MET A 159 -6.22 -2.28 8.51
N LYS A 160 -6.69 -1.03 8.53
CA LYS A 160 -8.05 -0.74 8.99
C LYS A 160 -9.09 -0.80 7.87
N ASN A 161 -9.05 0.13 6.93
CA ASN A 161 -10.07 0.31 5.89
C ASN A 161 -9.41 0.34 4.50
N ILE A 162 -9.74 -0.64 3.69
CA ILE A 162 -9.29 -0.74 2.30
C ILE A 162 -10.50 -0.81 1.38
N LYS A 163 -10.53 0.09 0.40
CA LYS A 163 -11.50 0.09 -0.69
C LYS A 163 -10.76 -0.13 -2.01
N ASN A 164 -11.44 -0.81 -2.94
CA ASN A 164 -11.08 -0.94 -4.35
C ASN A 164 -9.61 -1.32 -4.62
N MET A 165 -9.33 -2.62 -4.58
CA MET A 165 -8.04 -3.18 -4.99
C MET A 165 -8.18 -3.92 -6.32
N LYS A 166 -7.26 -3.67 -7.26
CA LYS A 166 -7.23 -4.38 -8.56
C LYS A 166 -5.82 -4.85 -8.91
N ASN A 167 -5.73 -6.07 -9.44
CA ASN A 167 -4.52 -6.67 -10.01
C ASN A 167 -3.37 -6.72 -9.00
N MET A 168 -3.54 -7.57 -7.98
CA MET A 168 -2.52 -7.82 -6.96
C MET A 168 -1.85 -9.16 -7.27
N LYS A 169 -0.51 -9.19 -7.25
CA LYS A 169 0.29 -10.41 -7.37
C LYS A 169 1.16 -10.57 -6.12
N ASN A 170 1.58 -11.80 -5.84
CA ASN A 170 2.60 -12.20 -4.87
C ASN A 170 2.55 -11.43 -3.53
N ILE A 171 1.58 -11.80 -2.70
CA ILE A 171 1.43 -11.30 -1.34
C ILE A 171 1.90 -12.38 -0.36
N ASN A 172 2.94 -12.11 0.43
CA ASN A 172 3.46 -13.10 1.38
C ASN A 172 2.65 -13.11 2.67
N ASN A 173 2.65 -12.03 3.46
CA ASN A 173 2.09 -12.01 4.81
C ASN A 173 1.20 -10.78 5.04
N ILE A 174 -0.05 -11.02 5.46
CA ILE A 174 -0.93 -10.00 6.02
C ILE A 174 -1.50 -10.49 7.36
N TYR A 175 -1.39 -9.68 8.42
CA TYR A 175 -1.70 -10.15 9.79
C TYR A 175 -3.03 -9.70 10.37
N ASN A 176 -3.37 -8.41 10.33
CA ASN A 176 -4.58 -7.88 10.94
C ASN A 176 -5.29 -6.96 9.96
N ILE A 177 -6.52 -7.31 9.58
CA ILE A 177 -7.34 -6.50 8.69
C ILE A 177 -8.74 -6.32 9.26
N ASN A 178 -9.18 -5.07 9.43
CA ASN A 178 -10.55 -4.81 9.86
C ASN A 178 -11.54 -4.90 8.69
N ASN A 179 -11.38 -4.06 7.67
CA ASN A 179 -12.36 -3.92 6.58
C ASN A 179 -11.69 -3.88 5.21
N ILE A 180 -12.11 -4.80 4.34
CA ILE A 180 -11.82 -4.82 2.91
C ILE A 180 -13.12 -4.77 2.11
N LYS A 181 -13.19 -3.87 1.13
CA LYS A 181 -14.26 -3.81 0.14
C LYS A 181 -13.71 -3.79 -1.29
N ASN A 182 -14.37 -4.51 -2.18
CA ASN A 182 -14.17 -4.48 -3.63
C ASN A 182 -12.74 -4.87 -4.05
N MET A 183 -12.43 -6.16 -4.07
CA MET A 183 -11.16 -6.63 -4.64
C MET A 183 -11.39 -7.38 -5.95
N LYS A 184 -10.51 -7.15 -6.93
CA LYS A 184 -10.54 -7.86 -8.22
C LYS A 184 -9.15 -8.35 -8.60
N ASN A 185 -9.06 -9.58 -9.12
CA ASN A 185 -7.86 -10.18 -9.68
C ASN A 185 -6.68 -10.21 -8.69
N ILE A 186 -6.75 -11.11 -7.71
CA ILE A 186 -5.67 -11.34 -6.75
C ILE A 186 -5.07 -12.72 -6.98
N ASN A 187 -3.75 -12.76 -7.18
CA ASN A 187 -3.01 -14.00 -7.39
C ASN A 187 -1.90 -14.14 -6.33
N ASN A 188 -1.71 -15.38 -5.87
CA ASN A 188 -0.61 -15.80 -5.00
C ASN A 188 -0.61 -15.07 -3.65
N ILE A 189 -1.45 -15.52 -2.71
CA ILE A 189 -1.38 -15.11 -1.29
C ILE A 189 -0.80 -16.26 -0.48
N LYS A 190 0.26 -16.02 0.31
CA LYS A 190 0.95 -17.08 1.07
C LYS A 190 0.43 -17.27 2.49
N ASN A 191 0.15 -16.18 3.21
CA ASN A 191 -0.36 -16.19 4.58
C ASN A 191 -1.29 -14.98 4.83
N MET A 192 -2.48 -15.24 5.38
CA MET A 192 -3.43 -14.20 5.78
C MET A 192 -4.03 -14.55 7.15
N ARG A 193 -3.95 -13.63 8.12
CA ARG A 193 -4.46 -13.83 9.48
C ARG A 193 -5.42 -12.71 9.90
N ASN A 194 -6.23 -13.00 10.92
CA ASN A 194 -7.09 -12.07 11.67
C ASN A 194 -7.81 -11.04 10.80
N ILE A 195 -8.77 -11.51 10.01
CA ILE A 195 -9.57 -10.66 9.12
C ILE A 195 -10.99 -10.54 9.65
N LYS A 196 -11.43 -9.32 9.95
CA LYS A 196 -12.79 -9.10 10.45
C LYS A 196 -13.82 -9.13 9.32
N ASN A 197 -13.68 -8.28 8.31
CA ASN A 197 -14.68 -8.12 7.25
C ASN A 197 -14.07 -8.05 5.84
N MET A 198 -14.52 -8.94 4.95
CA MET A 198 -14.24 -8.91 3.51
C MET A 198 -15.53 -8.91 2.70
N LYS A 199 -15.69 -7.95 1.77
CA LYS A 199 -16.88 -7.84 0.92
C LYS A 199 -16.52 -7.63 -0.55
N ASN A 200 -17.30 -8.23 -1.44
CA ASN A 200 -17.27 -8.04 -2.90
C ASN A 200 -15.91 -8.38 -3.52
N ILE A 201 -15.57 -9.67 -3.50
CA ILE A 201 -14.29 -10.16 -4.01
C ILE A 201 -14.52 -10.92 -5.32
N LYS A 202 -13.74 -10.61 -6.36
CA LYS A 202 -13.80 -11.28 -7.66
C LYS A 202 -12.42 -11.80 -8.07
N ASN A 203 -12.35 -13.05 -8.51
CA ASN A 203 -11.16 -13.68 -9.08
C ASN A 203 -9.97 -13.71 -8.10
N MET A 204 -9.92 -14.74 -7.24
CA MET A 204 -8.76 -15.05 -6.42
C MET A 204 -8.13 -16.38 -6.84
N LYS A 205 -6.81 -16.43 -6.96
CA LYS A 205 -6.07 -17.65 -7.33
C LYS A 205 -4.90 -17.88 -6.38
N ASN A 206 -4.63 -19.16 -6.09
CA ASN A 206 -3.44 -19.64 -5.38
C ASN A 206 -3.30 -18.98 -3.99
N MET A 207 -4.16 -19.39 -3.07
CA MET A 207 -4.09 -18.92 -1.68
C MET A 207 -3.62 -20.03 -0.76
N LYS A 208 -2.69 -19.72 0.13
CA LYS A 208 -2.21 -20.61 1.18
C LYS A 208 -2.47 -19.97 2.54
N ASN A 209 -2.73 -20.80 3.53
CA ASN A 209 -2.73 -20.48 4.96
C ASN A 209 -3.57 -19.24 5.33
N MET A 210 -4.87 -19.43 5.37
CA MET A 210 -5.83 -18.42 5.86
C MET A 210 -6.30 -18.79 7.26
N LYS A 211 -6.13 -17.90 8.25
CA LYS A 211 -6.53 -18.14 9.64
C LYS A 211 -7.39 -17.00 10.20
N ASN A 212 -8.38 -17.35 11.01
CA ASN A 212 -9.20 -16.42 11.80
C ASN A 212 -9.90 -15.36 10.94
N ILE A 213 -10.92 -15.78 10.18
CA ILE A 213 -11.71 -14.88 9.33
C ILE A 213 -13.14 -14.82 9.83
N ASN A 214 -13.60 -13.64 10.26
CA ASN A 214 -14.93 -13.53 10.87
C ASN A 214 -16.05 -13.42 9.84
N ASN A 215 -15.94 -12.53 8.85
CA ASN A 215 -17.01 -12.29 7.88
C ASN A 215 -16.48 -12.19 6.45
N MET A 216 -16.99 -13.07 5.58
CA MET A 216 -16.79 -13.03 4.13
C MET A 216 -18.14 -12.95 3.42
N LYS A 217 -18.33 -11.95 2.55
CA LYS A 217 -19.57 -11.77 1.78
C LYS A 217 -19.30 -11.48 0.30
N ASN A 218 -20.13 -12.05 -0.57
CA ASN A 218 -20.16 -11.80 -2.01
C ASN A 218 -18.80 -12.07 -2.67
N ILE A 219 -18.41 -13.34 -2.74
CA ILE A 219 -17.15 -13.73 -3.35
C ILE A 219 -17.42 -14.61 -4.57
N ASN A 220 -16.80 -14.24 -5.68
CA ASN A 220 -16.96 -14.94 -6.95
C ASN A 220 -15.60 -15.37 -7.49
N ASN A 221 -15.53 -16.59 -7.99
CA ASN A 221 -14.37 -17.20 -8.63
C ASN A 221 -13.15 -17.26 -7.72
N MET A 222 -13.00 -18.36 -6.97
CA MET A 222 -11.77 -18.65 -6.24
C MET A 222 -11.21 -20.01 -6.66
N LYS A 223 -9.90 -20.09 -6.90
CA LYS A 223 -9.22 -21.31 -7.31
C LYS A 223 -7.97 -21.57 -6.47
N ASN A 224 -7.69 -22.85 -6.21
CA ASN A 224 -6.46 -23.34 -5.59
C ASN A 224 -6.25 -22.73 -4.20
N ILE A 225 -7.11 -23.08 -3.24
CA ILE A 225 -7.01 -22.63 -1.86
C ILE A 225 -6.52 -23.79 -0.99
N LYS A 226 -5.46 -23.57 -0.21
CA LYS A 226 -4.92 -24.54 0.74
C LYS A 226 -4.92 -23.98 2.15
N ASN A 227 -5.34 -24.79 3.12
CA ASN A 227 -5.30 -24.54 4.55
C ASN A 227 -6.10 -23.29 4.97
N ILE A 228 -7.38 -23.51 5.27
CA ILE A 228 -8.29 -22.49 5.84
C ILE A 228 -8.71 -22.94 7.24
N ASN A 229 -8.41 -22.13 8.26
CA ASN A 229 -8.79 -22.43 9.64
C ASN A 229 -9.58 -21.27 10.26
N ASN A 230 -10.60 -21.62 11.04
CA ASN A 230 -11.39 -20.71 11.87
C ASN A 230 -12.09 -19.62 11.05
N ILE A 231 -13.20 -19.97 10.40
CA ILE A 231 -14.07 -18.99 9.74
C ILE A 231 -15.43 -18.93 10.45
N LYS A 232 -15.90 -17.73 10.84
CA LYS A 232 -17.15 -17.60 11.60
C LYS A 232 -18.41 -17.30 10.78
N ASN A 233 -18.29 -16.73 9.57
CA ASN A 233 -19.42 -16.45 8.68
C ASN A 233 -18.99 -16.32 7.21
N MET A 234 -19.60 -17.11 6.32
CA MET A 234 -19.46 -17.00 4.87
C MET A 234 -20.82 -16.88 4.21
N LYS A 235 -21.01 -15.85 3.36
CA LYS A 235 -22.26 -15.65 2.62
C LYS A 235 -22.01 -15.34 1.14
N ASN A 236 -22.84 -15.92 0.28
CA ASN A 236 -22.89 -15.62 -1.16
C ASN A 236 -21.55 -15.90 -1.85
N MET A 237 -21.11 -17.16 -1.83
CA MET A 237 -19.89 -17.60 -2.51
C MET A 237 -20.26 -18.35 -3.79
N LYS A 238 -19.61 -18.03 -4.91
CA LYS A 238 -19.86 -18.66 -6.20
C LYS A 238 -18.56 -19.10 -6.87
N ASN A 239 -18.62 -20.21 -7.59
CA ASN A 239 -17.55 -20.70 -8.49
C ASN A 239 -16.22 -20.94 -7.77
N MET A 240 -16.23 -21.84 -6.80
CA MET A 240 -15.05 -22.20 -6.01
C MET A 240 -14.47 -23.52 -6.53
N LYS A 241 -13.15 -23.59 -6.77
CA LYS A 241 -12.50 -24.82 -7.24
C LYS A 241 -11.20 -25.13 -6.48
N ASN A 242 -10.92 -26.41 -6.26
CA ASN A 242 -9.69 -26.93 -5.68
C ASN A 242 -9.42 -26.31 -4.29
N ILE A 243 -10.27 -26.66 -3.32
CA ILE A 243 -10.09 -26.25 -1.92
C ILE A 243 -9.65 -27.45 -1.09
N ASN A 244 -8.48 -27.33 -0.46
CA ASN A 244 -7.93 -28.38 0.38
C ASN A 244 -7.74 -27.88 1.81
N ASN A 245 -8.04 -28.74 2.78
CA ASN A 245 -7.85 -28.52 4.21
C ASN A 245 -8.66 -27.33 4.74
N MET A 246 -9.91 -27.58 5.11
CA MET A 246 -10.79 -26.60 5.77
C MET A 246 -11.15 -27.10 7.16
N LYS A 247 -10.89 -26.29 8.19
CA LYS A 247 -11.19 -26.62 9.59
C LYS A 247 -11.93 -25.50 10.30
N ASN A 248 -12.88 -25.87 11.17
CA ASN A 248 -13.59 -24.99 12.10
C ASN A 248 -14.30 -23.85 11.36
N ILE A 249 -15.33 -24.18 10.59
CA ILE A 249 -16.11 -23.21 9.82
C ILE A 249 -17.53 -23.18 10.35
N ASN A 250 -17.94 -22.01 10.84
CA ASN A 250 -19.30 -21.78 11.30
C ASN A 250 -20.02 -20.89 10.29
N ASN A 251 -21.31 -21.17 10.10
CA ASN A 251 -22.26 -20.37 9.34
C ASN A 251 -21.86 -20.15 7.88
N MET A 252 -22.24 -21.08 7.01
CA MET A 252 -22.13 -20.93 5.55
C MET A 252 -23.52 -20.77 4.93
N LYS A 253 -23.73 -19.70 4.15
CA LYS A 253 -25.00 -19.47 3.45
C LYS A 253 -24.80 -19.15 1.97
N ASN A 254 -25.69 -19.66 1.12
CA ASN A 254 -25.77 -19.31 -0.31
C ASN A 254 -24.48 -19.61 -1.07
N MET A 255 -24.08 -20.88 -1.10
CA MET A 255 -22.88 -21.34 -1.80
C MET A 255 -23.28 -22.03 -3.10
N LYS A 256 -22.70 -21.63 -4.23
CA LYS A 256 -23.02 -22.22 -5.55
C LYS A 256 -21.76 -22.62 -6.32
N ASN A 257 -21.83 -23.73 -7.05
CA ASN A 257 -20.79 -24.21 -7.97
C ASN A 257 -19.42 -24.38 -7.27
N ILE A 258 -19.38 -25.26 -6.28
CA ILE A 258 -18.14 -25.62 -5.58
C ILE A 258 -17.67 -26.98 -6.09
N LYS A 259 -16.39 -27.10 -6.48
CA LYS A 259 -15.81 -28.34 -7.00
C LYS A 259 -14.45 -28.65 -6.35
N ASN A 260 -14.16 -29.94 -6.17
CA ASN A 260 -12.87 -30.48 -5.71
C ASN A 260 -12.50 -29.95 -4.31
N MET A 261 -13.24 -30.40 -3.31
CA MET A 261 -13.22 -29.93 -1.93
C MET A 261 -12.77 -31.09 -1.03
N ARG A 262 -11.53 -31.06 -0.53
CA ARG A 262 -10.92 -32.18 0.22
C ARG A 262 -10.53 -31.79 1.64
N ASN A 263 -10.54 -32.77 2.54
CA ASN A 263 -10.10 -32.67 3.94
C ASN A 263 -10.84 -31.56 4.71
N ILE A 264 -12.16 -31.66 4.76
CA ILE A 264 -13.05 -30.72 5.43
C ILE A 264 -13.41 -31.29 6.81
N LYS A 265 -13.20 -30.53 7.88
CA LYS A 265 -13.53 -30.94 9.26
C LYS A 265 -14.22 -29.80 10.03
N ASN A 266 -15.12 -30.15 10.93
CA ASN A 266 -15.78 -29.22 11.86
C ASN A 266 -16.50 -28.07 11.15
N ILE A 267 -17.41 -28.37 10.22
CA ILE A 267 -18.31 -27.37 9.64
C ILE A 267 -19.66 -27.41 10.35
N LYS A 268 -20.14 -26.25 10.82
CA LYS A 268 -21.44 -26.08 11.47
C LYS A 268 -22.30 -25.06 10.72
N ASN A 269 -23.62 -25.26 10.74
CA ASN A 269 -24.63 -24.33 10.22
C ASN A 269 -24.48 -23.99 8.72
N MET A 270 -24.69 -24.96 7.85
CA MET A 270 -24.72 -24.77 6.40
C MET A 270 -26.16 -24.61 5.91
N LYS A 271 -26.46 -23.57 5.11
CA LYS A 271 -27.77 -23.34 4.50
C LYS A 271 -27.64 -22.94 3.02
N ASN A 272 -28.59 -23.36 2.19
CA ASN A 272 -28.75 -22.92 0.80
C ASN A 272 -27.51 -23.19 -0.09
N MET A 273 -27.06 -24.45 -0.13
CA MET A 273 -25.95 -24.95 -0.96
C MET A 273 -26.49 -25.49 -2.29
N LYS A 274 -25.88 -25.17 -3.44
CA LYS A 274 -26.24 -25.74 -4.76
C LYS A 274 -24.99 -26.12 -5.57
N ASN A 275 -25.03 -27.23 -6.29
CA ASN A 275 -23.93 -27.71 -7.16
C ASN A 275 -22.59 -27.79 -6.41
N ILE A 276 -22.55 -28.53 -5.30
CA ILE A 276 -21.34 -28.81 -4.54
C ILE A 276 -20.87 -30.22 -4.88
N ARG A 277 -19.67 -30.31 -5.42
CA ARG A 277 -18.94 -31.55 -5.64
C ARG A 277 -17.69 -31.51 -4.79
N THR A 278 -17.73 -32.21 -3.66
CA THR A 278 -16.59 -32.40 -2.77
C THR A 278 -15.58 -33.32 -3.43
#